data_AF-A0A060WEZ5-F1
#
_entry.id   AF-A0A060WEZ5-F1
#
_cell.length_a   1.000
_cell.length_b   1.000
_cell.length_c   1.000
_cell.angle_alpha   90.00
_cell.angle_beta   90.00
_cell.angle_gamma   90.00
#
_symmetry.space_group_name_H-M   'P 1'
#
loop_
_entity.id
_entity.type
_entity.pdbx_description
1 polymer ?
#
loop_
_entity_poly.entity_id
_entity_poly.type
_entity_poly.pdbx_seq_one_letter_code
_entity_poly.pdbx_strand_id
1 'polypeptide(L)'
;MFMIFLQNVINVEGILSSELFSIIACRLWYRVVAPRKGKPYQTNRYRLPGRKHTRRQYSPFILSLYLSLSVSVTTPITCTTRGADLTEEKQLVLCPPNCTLWRVSVFGSRVYAAVSSVCGAAVHQGVIRSSGGPVKVHKLQGIQNYLGSYSHGVQSQALSRWTASFTVAQSVHVPQEVSSQIATTVLPAPGPVLTTYPKVQLLDIFITKWFCFQTLQSYHDVFHRDTLKKTLKKPVKKMTTGGNRDCQMEIALLLDSSNNIGQRRFNLQKNFISKLAVMLRIGPNGPHVGVVQASDTPRTEFLLTNYTQPKDVVFAIKEVAYLGGNTNTGKAIMHTVESFFQTGVRRGHPRVIVVFIDGWPSDELEDAAVLARESGINVFLVPVAKPALEELGMVRDKDYMKKAVCKDNGYFTYAIPSWFGTTKHVKPLAQKLCSVDQLLCSKTCYNSVNLGFLIDGSSSVGEGNFRLILDFITSVARSFDISDIGSRVGAVQFTYDQRMEFNMYDYPVKDDALRALQGIPYMSGGTATGDAVAYATQNLFLARKAGPGRNFLIVVTDGQSYDDVRGPALAAQKEGITIYSVGVAWAPMDDLQTMASEPKDSHTFFTREFTGLQQFQQPLVRGICRDFTEAN
;
A
#
# COMPACT_ATOMS: atom_id res chain seq x y z
N MET A 1 26.17 -74.15 -25.52
CA MET A 1 25.48 -75.42 -25.81
C MET A 1 23.99 -75.14 -25.67
N PHE A 2 23.22 -75.20 -26.78
CA PHE A 2 21.74 -75.14 -26.89
C PHE A 2 20.97 -74.22 -25.90
N MET A 3 20.25 -73.14 -26.24
CA MET A 3 19.46 -72.81 -27.44
C MET A 3 18.69 -74.00 -28.02
N ILE A 4 17.35 -74.06 -27.82
CA ILE A 4 16.38 -74.43 -28.88
C ILE A 4 14.91 -74.28 -28.41
N PHE A 5 14.09 -73.66 -29.28
CA PHE A 5 12.63 -73.85 -29.47
C PHE A 5 11.64 -73.33 -28.40
N LEU A 6 10.38 -72.98 -28.73
CA LEU A 6 9.66 -72.43 -29.91
C LEU A 6 8.17 -72.29 -29.46
N GLN A 7 7.21 -71.55 -30.05
CA GLN A 7 7.12 -70.58 -31.15
C GLN A 7 5.79 -69.77 -30.96
N ASN A 8 5.40 -69.01 -32.00
CA ASN A 8 4.01 -68.71 -32.40
C ASN A 8 3.23 -67.61 -31.63
N VAL A 9 2.62 -66.63 -32.31
CA VAL A 9 2.70 -66.26 -33.74
C VAL A 9 2.23 -64.81 -33.96
N ILE A 10 2.96 -64.04 -34.79
CA ILE A 10 2.50 -63.12 -35.88
C ILE A 10 1.31 -62.16 -35.60
N ASN A 11 1.24 -60.88 -36.00
CA ASN A 11 2.11 -59.86 -36.64
C ASN A 11 1.24 -58.56 -36.73
N VAL A 12 1.68 -57.34 -37.09
CA VAL A 12 3.02 -56.78 -37.33
C VAL A 12 3.04 -55.31 -36.87
N GLU A 13 4.23 -54.88 -36.47
CA GLU A 13 4.85 -53.53 -36.41
C GLU A 13 4.04 -52.29 -36.87
N GLY A 14 4.21 -51.12 -36.23
CA GLY A 14 5.20 -50.82 -35.18
C GLY A 14 5.21 -49.35 -34.73
N ILE A 15 6.41 -48.83 -34.46
CA ILE A 15 6.69 -47.57 -33.73
C ILE A 15 6.42 -47.70 -32.21
N LEU A 16 7.45 -48.14 -31.47
CA LEU A 16 7.97 -47.45 -30.28
C LEU A 16 9.21 -48.19 -29.78
N SER A 17 10.34 -47.48 -29.70
CA SER A 17 11.61 -48.00 -29.16
C SER A 17 12.06 -47.18 -27.95
N SER A 18 13.02 -47.71 -27.18
CA SER A 18 13.76 -47.02 -26.09
C SER A 18 13.10 -46.80 -24.70
N GLU A 19 12.25 -47.71 -24.22
CA GLU A 19 12.14 -47.95 -22.75
C GLU A 19 12.84 -49.26 -22.35
N LEU A 20 14.19 -49.29 -22.43
CA LEU A 20 14.97 -50.43 -21.91
C LEU A 20 16.43 -50.07 -21.52
N PHE A 21 16.66 -48.87 -20.97
CA PHE A 21 17.96 -48.43 -20.44
C PHE A 21 17.84 -47.51 -19.20
N SER A 22 16.98 -47.88 -18.23
CA SER A 22 16.73 -47.08 -17.00
C SER A 22 17.10 -47.79 -15.68
N ILE A 23 17.81 -48.92 -15.75
CA ILE A 23 18.51 -49.53 -14.61
C ILE A 23 19.97 -49.74 -15.06
N ILE A 24 20.94 -49.50 -14.16
CA ILE A 24 22.39 -49.37 -14.47
C ILE A 24 22.77 -48.06 -15.19
N ALA A 25 22.28 -46.92 -14.69
CA ALA A 25 22.88 -45.59 -14.96
C ALA A 25 22.87 -44.63 -13.74
N CYS A 26 22.29 -45.01 -12.60
CA CYS A 26 22.08 -44.11 -11.47
C CYS A 26 23.29 -44.02 -10.50
N ARG A 27 24.46 -43.63 -11.03
CA ARG A 27 25.63 -43.16 -10.28
C ARG A 27 26.22 -41.96 -11.04
N LEU A 28 26.67 -40.94 -10.30
CA LEU A 28 27.10 -39.61 -10.79
C LEU A 28 25.98 -38.73 -11.39
N TRP A 29 25.08 -38.21 -10.55
CA TRP A 29 24.83 -36.76 -10.52
C TRP A 29 24.28 -36.29 -9.15
N TYR A 30 25.20 -35.95 -8.26
CA TYR A 30 24.90 -35.28 -6.98
C TYR A 30 26.08 -34.38 -6.61
N ARG A 31 25.78 -33.20 -6.05
CA ARG A 31 26.68 -32.05 -5.72
C ARG A 31 27.04 -31.11 -6.87
N VAL A 32 26.48 -29.90 -6.77
CA VAL A 32 26.99 -28.52 -6.98
C VAL A 32 25.70 -27.67 -7.01
N VAL A 33 25.51 -26.60 -6.23
CA VAL A 33 26.43 -25.57 -5.71
C VAL A 33 26.32 -25.37 -4.20
N ALA A 34 27.45 -25.19 -3.52
CA ALA A 34 27.59 -24.38 -2.29
C ALA A 34 29.02 -23.80 -2.23
N PRO A 35 29.24 -22.52 -1.86
CA PRO A 35 30.51 -21.83 -2.14
C PRO A 35 31.54 -21.84 -1.00
N ARG A 36 32.85 -21.73 -1.31
CA ARG A 36 33.88 -21.22 -0.38
C ARG A 36 35.17 -20.72 -1.08
N LYS A 37 35.47 -19.43 -0.84
CA LYS A 37 36.78 -18.72 -0.71
C LYS A 37 38.04 -19.22 -1.49
N GLY A 38 38.65 -18.31 -2.27
CA GLY A 38 40.06 -18.40 -2.70
C GLY A 38 40.57 -17.20 -3.54
N LYS A 39 41.64 -16.54 -3.09
CA LYS A 39 42.58 -15.63 -3.81
C LYS A 39 44.02 -16.15 -3.48
N PRO A 40 45.16 -15.66 -4.04
CA PRO A 40 45.43 -14.61 -5.05
C PRO A 40 46.42 -15.09 -6.18
N TYR A 41 47.27 -14.17 -6.69
CA TYR A 41 48.30 -14.25 -7.77
C TYR A 41 47.79 -14.11 -9.21
N GLN A 42 48.26 -13.24 -10.13
CA GLN A 42 49.32 -12.20 -10.28
C GLN A 42 50.36 -12.56 -11.38
N THR A 43 50.71 -11.55 -12.21
CA THR A 43 51.66 -11.58 -13.35
C THR A 43 51.11 -12.26 -14.64
N ASN A 44 51.56 -11.93 -15.86
CA ASN A 44 52.65 -11.02 -16.25
C ASN A 44 52.37 -10.19 -17.55
N ARG A 45 53.28 -9.25 -17.84
CA ARG A 45 53.27 -8.22 -18.89
C ARG A 45 53.32 -8.77 -20.33
N TYR A 46 52.82 -7.97 -21.28
CA TYR A 46 53.57 -7.54 -22.49
C TYR A 46 53.37 -6.02 -22.74
N ARG A 47 54.13 -5.39 -23.66
CA ARG A 47 54.50 -3.95 -23.56
C ARG A 47 54.79 -3.26 -24.92
N LEU A 48 54.69 -1.91 -24.92
CA LEU A 48 55.19 -0.91 -25.93
C LEU A 48 54.30 -0.72 -27.18
N PRO A 49 54.38 0.43 -27.91
CA PRO A 49 54.67 1.84 -27.56
C PRO A 49 53.49 2.79 -27.95
N GLY A 50 53.50 4.14 -27.93
CA GLY A 50 54.41 5.18 -27.41
C GLY A 50 54.28 6.54 -28.16
N ARG A 51 54.71 7.67 -27.55
CA ARG A 51 54.59 9.11 -27.99
C ARG A 51 53.23 9.81 -27.72
N LYS A 52 53.12 11.14 -27.49
CA LYS A 52 53.97 12.17 -26.79
C LYS A 52 53.10 13.43 -26.49
N HIS A 53 53.63 14.38 -25.69
CA HIS A 53 53.11 15.72 -25.29
C HIS A 53 52.27 16.50 -26.35
N THR A 54 51.37 17.43 -26.00
CA THR A 54 51.63 18.71 -25.28
C THR A 54 50.43 19.34 -24.51
N ARG A 55 50.74 20.31 -23.62
CA ARG A 55 49.79 21.29 -23.03
C ARG A 55 49.51 22.45 -24.01
N ARG A 56 48.33 23.08 -23.90
CA ARG A 56 48.14 24.54 -24.00
C ARG A 56 46.88 24.98 -23.24
N GLN A 57 46.95 26.14 -22.59
CA GLN A 57 45.77 26.88 -22.09
C GLN A 57 45.22 27.75 -23.24
N TYR A 58 43.91 27.98 -23.28
CA TYR A 58 43.31 29.27 -23.69
C TYR A 58 41.86 29.39 -23.21
N SER A 59 41.44 30.63 -22.95
CA SER A 59 40.13 31.15 -22.54
C SER A 59 40.25 32.69 -22.60
N PRO A 60 39.20 33.52 -22.77
CA PRO A 60 37.75 33.26 -22.75
C PRO A 60 37.00 33.79 -24.00
N PHE A 61 35.67 33.96 -23.88
CA PHE A 61 34.76 34.74 -24.73
C PHE A 61 34.51 34.33 -26.21
N ILE A 62 33.36 33.70 -26.44
CA ILE A 62 32.39 34.16 -27.46
C ILE A 62 31.00 34.21 -26.78
N LEU A 63 30.20 35.23 -27.07
CA LEU A 63 28.86 35.42 -26.51
C LEU A 63 27.77 34.98 -27.51
N SER A 64 26.72 34.35 -26.98
CA SER A 64 25.38 34.12 -27.55
C SER A 64 25.12 34.44 -29.03
N LEU A 65 24.78 33.40 -29.82
CA LEU A 65 23.59 33.44 -30.68
C LEU A 65 23.03 32.04 -31.00
N TYR A 66 22.37 31.40 -30.02
CA TYR A 66 21.46 30.30 -30.32
C TYR A 66 20.02 30.80 -30.29
N LEU A 67 19.45 30.97 -31.48
CA LEU A 67 18.04 31.31 -31.67
C LEU A 67 17.18 30.14 -31.13
N SER A 68 16.41 30.38 -30.08
CA SER A 68 15.61 29.35 -29.42
C SER A 68 14.37 28.97 -30.24
N LEU A 69 14.57 28.18 -31.29
CA LEU A 69 13.50 27.44 -31.94
C LEU A 69 12.93 26.42 -30.95
N SER A 70 11.86 26.81 -30.26
CA SER A 70 11.10 25.98 -29.34
C SER A 70 10.29 24.93 -30.11
N VAL A 71 11.00 23.89 -30.59
CA VAL A 71 10.39 22.69 -31.17
C VAL A 71 9.38 22.15 -30.18
N SER A 72 8.10 22.26 -30.53
CA SER A 72 6.99 21.88 -29.65
C SER A 72 6.86 20.35 -29.65
N VAL A 73 7.68 19.68 -28.84
CA VAL A 73 7.72 18.22 -28.75
C VAL A 73 6.37 17.69 -28.29
N THR A 74 5.71 16.90 -29.14
CA THR A 74 4.48 16.17 -28.80
C THR A 74 4.77 15.15 -27.70
N THR A 75 4.34 15.45 -26.47
CA THR A 75 4.54 14.57 -25.32
C THR A 75 3.46 13.48 -25.28
N PRO A 76 3.78 12.18 -25.40
CA PRO A 76 2.78 11.12 -25.31
C PRO A 76 2.27 10.99 -23.87
N ILE A 77 0.94 10.92 -23.72
CA ILE A 77 0.28 10.84 -22.40
C ILE A 77 -0.65 9.62 -22.31
N THR A 78 -1.13 9.29 -21.11
CA THR A 78 -2.12 8.22 -20.93
C THR A 78 -3.54 8.81 -20.86
N CYS A 79 -4.55 7.97 -21.04
CA CYS A 79 -5.95 8.39 -20.87
C CYS A 79 -6.27 8.91 -19.47
N THR A 80 -5.49 8.51 -18.46
CA THR A 80 -5.65 8.95 -17.06
C THR A 80 -4.85 10.20 -16.71
N THR A 81 -3.96 10.70 -17.59
CA THR A 81 -3.21 11.95 -17.36
C THR A 81 -4.17 13.14 -17.25
N ARG A 82 -4.05 13.89 -16.15
CA ARG A 82 -4.90 15.03 -15.79
C ARG A 82 -4.22 16.34 -16.15
N GLY A 83 -4.98 17.42 -16.28
CA GLY A 83 -4.42 18.77 -16.51
C GLY A 83 -3.47 19.26 -15.40
N ALA A 84 -3.59 18.69 -14.19
CA ALA A 84 -2.69 18.91 -13.06
C ALA A 84 -1.30 18.25 -13.25
N ASP A 85 -1.23 17.14 -13.98
CA ASP A 85 -0.03 16.30 -14.12
C ASP A 85 0.93 16.83 -15.21
N LEU A 86 0.48 17.80 -16.00
CA LEU A 86 1.29 18.52 -16.99
C LEU A 86 2.11 19.62 -16.32
N THR A 87 3.37 19.82 -16.70
CA THR A 87 4.26 20.82 -16.08
C THR A 87 4.20 22.19 -16.75
N GLU A 88 4.04 22.25 -18.08
CA GLU A 88 4.12 23.49 -18.85
C GLU A 88 2.79 24.27 -18.91
N GLU A 89 2.85 25.59 -19.06
CA GLU A 89 1.68 26.46 -19.21
C GLU A 89 0.91 26.21 -20.53
N LYS A 90 1.63 25.82 -21.59
CA LYS A 90 1.13 25.64 -22.96
C LYS A 90 1.77 24.42 -23.63
N GLN A 91 1.39 23.22 -23.21
CA GLN A 91 1.97 21.95 -23.65
C GLN A 91 1.26 21.37 -24.88
N LEU A 92 2.01 20.69 -25.76
CA LEU A 92 1.46 19.87 -26.84
C LEU A 92 1.56 18.38 -26.44
N VAL A 93 0.41 17.72 -26.29
CA VAL A 93 0.33 16.32 -25.84
C VAL A 93 -0.27 15.43 -26.92
N LEU A 94 0.04 14.13 -26.90
CA LEU A 94 -0.51 13.13 -27.82
C LEU A 94 -1.36 12.12 -27.04
N CYS A 95 -2.68 12.15 -27.28
CA CYS A 95 -3.63 11.22 -26.67
C CYS A 95 -3.73 9.91 -27.47
N PRO A 96 -3.71 8.74 -26.81
CA PRO A 96 -3.81 7.45 -27.47
C PRO A 96 -5.24 7.11 -27.92
N PRO A 97 -5.42 6.17 -28.85
CA PRO A 97 -6.73 5.66 -29.25
C PRO A 97 -7.45 4.93 -28.11
N ASN A 98 -8.77 4.86 -28.22
CA ASN A 98 -9.66 4.08 -27.35
C ASN A 98 -9.57 4.41 -25.85
N CYS A 99 -9.34 5.67 -25.49
CA CYS A 99 -9.61 6.17 -24.15
C CYS A 99 -11.10 5.99 -23.81
N THR A 100 -11.43 4.90 -23.10
CA THR A 100 -12.82 4.51 -22.83
C THR A 100 -13.51 5.59 -21.99
N LEU A 101 -14.53 6.24 -22.57
CA LEU A 101 -15.17 7.45 -22.02
C LEU A 101 -15.76 7.25 -20.61
N TRP A 102 -16.08 6.00 -20.24
CA TRP A 102 -16.58 5.59 -18.93
C TRP A 102 -15.52 5.49 -17.80
N ARG A 103 -14.23 5.60 -18.10
CA ARG A 103 -13.12 5.50 -17.11
C ARG A 103 -12.38 6.82 -16.85
N VAL A 104 -12.77 7.91 -17.51
CA VAL A 104 -12.06 9.19 -17.45
C VAL A 104 -12.93 10.27 -16.83
N SER A 105 -12.55 10.73 -15.64
CA SER A 105 -13.25 11.83 -14.97
C SER A 105 -13.01 13.15 -15.70
N VAL A 106 -14.08 13.86 -16.04
CA VAL A 106 -14.04 15.18 -16.68
C VAL A 106 -14.95 16.12 -15.90
N PHE A 107 -14.42 17.24 -15.44
CA PHE A 107 -15.14 18.24 -14.65
C PHE A 107 -15.08 19.60 -15.34
N GLY A 108 -16.25 20.19 -15.62
CA GLY A 108 -16.37 21.42 -16.39
C GLY A 108 -16.64 21.22 -17.89
N SER A 109 -16.72 22.34 -18.60
CA SER A 109 -17.10 22.43 -20.01
C SER A 109 -16.50 23.71 -20.59
N ARG A 110 -15.85 23.63 -21.76
CA ARG A 110 -14.92 24.63 -22.33
C ARG A 110 -13.66 24.86 -21.47
N VAL A 111 -13.84 25.23 -20.21
CA VAL A 111 -12.80 25.30 -19.17
C VAL A 111 -12.98 24.10 -18.25
N TYR A 112 -11.91 23.32 -18.06
CA TYR A 112 -11.91 22.08 -17.30
C TYR A 112 -11.09 22.24 -16.02
N ALA A 113 -11.57 21.69 -14.91
CA ALA A 113 -10.80 21.67 -13.66
C ALA A 113 -9.57 20.77 -13.85
N ALA A 114 -8.40 21.16 -13.32
CA ALA A 114 -7.13 20.45 -13.57
C ALA A 114 -7.11 18.97 -13.11
N VAL A 115 -8.04 18.54 -12.25
CA VAL A 115 -8.25 17.12 -11.90
C VAL A 115 -8.81 16.27 -13.05
N SER A 116 -9.34 16.89 -14.11
CA SER A 116 -9.92 16.22 -15.27
C SER A 116 -8.87 15.56 -16.15
N SER A 117 -9.19 14.38 -16.70
CA SER A 117 -8.43 13.75 -17.79
C SER A 117 -8.31 14.69 -18.98
N VAL A 118 -7.09 14.89 -19.47
CA VAL A 118 -6.80 15.74 -20.64
C VAL A 118 -7.45 15.15 -21.90
N CYS A 119 -7.31 13.84 -22.11
CA CYS A 119 -7.89 13.17 -23.27
C CYS A 119 -9.42 13.08 -23.17
N GLY A 120 -9.97 12.86 -21.97
CA GLY A 120 -11.42 12.93 -21.75
C GLY A 120 -12.01 14.31 -22.05
N ALA A 121 -11.35 15.38 -21.57
CA ALA A 121 -11.72 16.76 -21.87
C ALA A 121 -11.58 17.09 -23.37
N ALA A 122 -10.54 16.58 -24.04
CA ALA A 122 -10.32 16.79 -25.47
C ALA A 122 -11.35 16.08 -26.36
N VAL A 123 -11.82 14.89 -25.98
CA VAL A 123 -12.96 14.25 -26.65
C VAL A 123 -14.25 15.02 -26.37
N HIS A 124 -14.55 15.35 -25.10
CA HIS A 124 -15.74 16.12 -24.72
C HIS A 124 -15.84 17.46 -25.45
N GLN A 125 -14.73 18.18 -25.60
CA GLN A 125 -14.65 19.45 -26.33
C GLN A 125 -14.74 19.30 -27.87
N GLY A 126 -14.67 18.09 -28.41
CA GLY A 126 -14.63 17.82 -29.85
C GLY A 126 -13.27 18.07 -30.52
N VAL A 127 -12.20 18.23 -29.73
CA VAL A 127 -10.84 18.50 -30.23
C VAL A 127 -10.24 17.26 -30.90
N ILE A 128 -10.48 16.08 -30.33
CA ILE A 128 -10.10 14.76 -30.90
C ILE A 128 -11.30 13.81 -30.89
N ARG A 129 -11.20 12.72 -31.66
CA ARG A 129 -12.16 11.60 -31.65
C ARG A 129 -11.61 10.43 -30.82
N SER A 130 -12.38 9.35 -30.71
CA SER A 130 -11.97 8.09 -30.04
C SER A 130 -10.70 7.45 -30.64
N SER A 131 -10.28 7.86 -31.84
CA SER A 131 -8.99 7.53 -32.47
C SER A 131 -7.76 8.07 -31.72
N GLY A 132 -7.92 8.94 -30.73
CA GLY A 132 -6.82 9.74 -30.18
C GLY A 132 -6.38 10.85 -31.13
N GLY A 133 -5.24 11.46 -30.83
CA GLY A 133 -4.66 12.55 -31.62
C GLY A 133 -3.91 13.60 -30.78
N PRO A 134 -3.22 14.56 -31.43
CA PRO A 134 -2.55 15.66 -30.76
C PRO A 134 -3.55 16.66 -30.17
N VAL A 135 -3.27 17.14 -28.97
CA VAL A 135 -4.07 18.12 -28.23
C VAL A 135 -3.14 19.22 -27.72
N LYS A 136 -3.45 20.48 -28.04
CA LYS A 136 -2.78 21.62 -27.39
C LYS A 136 -3.51 21.94 -26.10
N VAL A 137 -2.81 21.88 -24.98
CA VAL A 137 -3.35 22.16 -23.64
C VAL A 137 -2.82 23.52 -23.19
N HIS A 138 -3.69 24.35 -22.62
CA HIS A 138 -3.30 25.60 -21.97
C HIS A 138 -3.80 25.60 -20.53
N LYS A 139 -2.86 25.63 -19.57
CA LYS A 139 -3.16 25.72 -18.14
C LYS A 139 -3.57 27.15 -17.77
N LEU A 140 -4.53 27.26 -16.86
CA LEU A 140 -5.12 28.51 -16.40
C LEU A 140 -5.29 28.47 -14.87
N GLN A 141 -5.56 29.61 -14.25
CA GLN A 141 -5.93 29.67 -12.83
C GLN A 141 -7.25 28.92 -12.58
N GLY A 142 -7.42 28.40 -11.36
CA GLY A 142 -8.65 27.74 -10.93
C GLY A 142 -9.84 28.69 -10.88
N ILE A 143 -11.01 28.21 -11.31
CA ILE A 143 -12.28 28.95 -11.19
C ILE A 143 -13.25 28.28 -10.20
N GLN A 144 -14.33 28.99 -9.89
CA GLN A 144 -15.50 28.46 -9.18
C GLN A 144 -16.59 28.08 -10.18
N ASN A 145 -17.48 27.16 -9.79
CA ASN A 145 -18.68 26.74 -10.53
C ASN A 145 -18.40 26.24 -11.97
N TYR A 146 -17.57 25.21 -12.10
CA TYR A 146 -17.42 24.47 -13.36
C TYR A 146 -18.75 23.80 -13.72
N LEU A 147 -19.28 24.12 -14.91
CA LEU A 147 -20.53 23.55 -15.42
C LEU A 147 -20.29 22.18 -16.06
N GLY A 148 -21.04 21.16 -15.62
CA GLY A 148 -21.08 19.85 -16.29
C GLY A 148 -21.98 19.89 -17.53
N SER A 149 -21.64 19.10 -18.55
CA SER A 149 -22.43 18.94 -19.77
C SER A 149 -22.26 17.56 -20.39
N TYR A 150 -23.18 17.15 -21.26
CA TYR A 150 -22.98 16.00 -22.14
C TYR A 150 -22.53 16.50 -23.52
N SER A 151 -21.39 16.02 -24.03
CA SER A 151 -20.90 16.39 -25.36
C SER A 151 -19.96 15.32 -25.93
N HIS A 152 -20.05 15.09 -27.24
CA HIS A 152 -19.20 14.14 -27.98
C HIS A 152 -19.09 12.72 -27.38
N GLY A 153 -20.15 12.24 -26.71
CA GLY A 153 -20.19 10.92 -26.05
C GLY A 153 -19.62 10.89 -24.63
N VAL A 154 -19.19 12.04 -24.08
CA VAL A 154 -18.67 12.18 -22.72
C VAL A 154 -19.67 12.95 -21.86
N GLN A 155 -19.92 12.45 -20.64
CA GLN A 155 -20.61 13.21 -19.59
C GLN A 155 -19.55 13.88 -18.71
N SER A 156 -19.42 15.20 -18.79
CA SER A 156 -18.67 15.96 -17.79
C SER A 156 -19.54 16.28 -16.57
N GLN A 157 -18.91 16.37 -15.41
CA GLN A 157 -19.55 16.65 -14.13
C GLN A 157 -19.37 18.12 -13.74
N ALA A 158 -20.29 18.64 -12.94
CA ALA A 158 -20.12 19.96 -12.32
C ALA A 158 -19.13 19.88 -11.15
N LEU A 159 -18.44 20.98 -10.84
CA LEU A 159 -17.52 21.07 -9.70
C LEU A 159 -17.56 22.48 -9.11
N SER A 160 -17.69 22.59 -7.79
CA SER A 160 -17.88 23.88 -7.10
C SER A 160 -16.64 24.78 -7.13
N ARG A 161 -15.43 24.21 -7.02
CA ARG A 161 -14.14 24.91 -7.17
C ARG A 161 -12.99 23.96 -7.42
N TRP A 162 -11.91 24.46 -8.03
CA TRP A 162 -10.61 23.80 -8.08
C TRP A 162 -9.51 24.88 -8.15
N THR A 163 -8.26 24.54 -7.82
CA THR A 163 -7.14 25.51 -7.72
C THR A 163 -6.49 25.86 -9.05
N ALA A 164 -6.67 25.03 -10.07
CA ALA A 164 -6.15 25.22 -11.43
C ALA A 164 -7.18 24.76 -12.48
N SER A 165 -7.15 25.35 -13.67
CA SER A 165 -7.98 24.96 -14.80
C SER A 165 -7.11 24.64 -16.02
N PHE A 166 -7.72 24.12 -17.09
CA PHE A 166 -7.13 24.12 -18.41
C PHE A 166 -8.19 24.24 -19.51
N THR A 167 -7.75 24.66 -20.70
CA THR A 167 -8.50 24.54 -21.95
C THR A 167 -7.74 23.62 -22.91
N VAL A 168 -8.47 23.06 -23.89
CA VAL A 168 -7.95 22.17 -24.92
C VAL A 168 -8.30 22.71 -26.29
N ALA A 169 -7.35 22.69 -27.21
CA ALA A 169 -7.47 23.20 -28.57
C ALA A 169 -6.80 22.26 -29.58
N GLN A 170 -7.22 22.33 -30.85
CA GLN A 170 -6.58 21.60 -31.94
C GLN A 170 -5.20 22.19 -32.25
N SER A 171 -4.23 21.32 -32.55
CA SER A 171 -2.92 21.73 -33.04
C SER A 171 -3.00 22.07 -34.54
N VAL A 172 -3.10 23.36 -34.88
CA VAL A 172 -3.15 23.81 -36.27
C VAL A 172 -1.77 23.67 -36.92
N HIS A 173 -1.60 22.61 -37.72
CA HIS A 173 -0.58 22.50 -38.76
C HIS A 173 -1.20 21.79 -39.98
N VAL A 174 -1.27 22.50 -41.09
CA VAL A 174 -1.76 22.03 -42.39
C VAL A 174 -0.88 22.66 -43.47
N PRO A 175 -0.22 21.84 -44.29
CA PRO A 175 -0.21 22.08 -45.74
C PRO A 175 -1.31 21.29 -46.44
N GLN A 176 -1.81 21.79 -47.57
CA GLN A 176 -2.99 21.27 -48.26
C GLN A 176 -2.73 20.01 -49.10
N GLU A 177 -3.85 19.43 -49.56
CA GLU A 177 -3.97 18.27 -50.44
C GLU A 177 -3.27 18.44 -51.79
N VAL A 178 -3.00 17.30 -52.45
CA VAL A 178 -3.02 17.22 -53.92
C VAL A 178 -4.13 16.24 -54.31
N SER A 179 -5.00 16.67 -55.22
CA SER A 179 -6.22 15.95 -55.62
C SER A 179 -5.97 14.92 -56.72
N SER A 180 -6.73 13.83 -56.69
CA SER A 180 -7.19 13.14 -57.90
C SER A 180 -8.58 12.51 -57.70
N GLN A 181 -9.61 13.07 -58.35
CA GLN A 181 -10.97 12.52 -58.38
C GLN A 181 -11.27 11.88 -59.75
N ILE A 182 -11.62 10.58 -59.77
CA ILE A 182 -12.51 9.91 -60.74
C ILE A 182 -13.14 8.68 -60.05
N ALA A 183 -14.41 8.25 -60.22
CA ALA A 183 -15.70 8.96 -60.15
C ALA A 183 -16.86 7.93 -60.00
N THR A 184 -18.10 8.42 -59.86
CA THR A 184 -19.42 7.91 -60.36
C THR A 184 -19.53 6.46 -60.93
N THR A 185 -20.58 5.64 -60.69
CA THR A 185 -21.87 5.79 -59.96
C THR A 185 -22.65 4.45 -59.84
N VAL A 186 -23.62 4.40 -58.90
CA VAL A 186 -24.91 3.63 -58.94
C VAL A 186 -24.95 2.12 -58.56
N LEU A 187 -26.14 1.74 -58.06
CA LEU A 187 -26.65 0.48 -57.45
C LEU A 187 -27.10 -0.57 -58.51
N PRO A 188 -27.68 -1.77 -58.19
CA PRO A 188 -28.02 -2.41 -56.89
C PRO A 188 -27.57 -3.90 -56.76
N ALA A 189 -28.06 -4.60 -55.73
CA ALA A 189 -28.06 -6.08 -55.55
C ALA A 189 -29.30 -6.75 -56.25
N PRO A 190 -29.56 -8.09 -56.26
CA PRO A 190 -28.93 -9.17 -55.45
C PRO A 190 -28.73 -10.60 -56.06
N GLY A 191 -27.59 -11.25 -55.77
CA GLY A 191 -27.37 -12.72 -55.72
C GLY A 191 -27.61 -13.56 -56.99
N PRO A 192 -27.59 -14.92 -56.93
CA PRO A 192 -26.99 -15.83 -55.93
C PRO A 192 -25.94 -16.80 -56.55
N VAL A 193 -25.57 -17.91 -55.87
CA VAL A 193 -25.13 -19.25 -56.38
C VAL A 193 -23.93 -19.90 -55.64
N LEU A 194 -24.17 -21.13 -55.15
CA LEU A 194 -23.30 -22.29 -54.78
C LEU A 194 -21.79 -22.08 -54.50
N THR A 195 -21.23 -22.43 -53.33
CA THR A 195 -20.85 -23.80 -52.82
C THR A 195 -19.87 -24.57 -53.74
N THR A 196 -18.80 -25.23 -53.27
CA THR A 196 -18.77 -26.23 -52.18
C THR A 196 -17.39 -26.38 -51.52
N TYR A 197 -17.36 -26.88 -50.27
CA TYR A 197 -16.32 -27.80 -49.73
C TYR A 197 -17.00 -28.77 -48.73
N PRO A 198 -16.48 -30.00 -48.52
CA PRO A 198 -17.30 -31.11 -48.00
C PRO A 198 -17.50 -31.13 -46.48
N LYS A 199 -18.67 -31.67 -46.08
CA LYS A 199 -18.94 -32.18 -44.72
C LYS A 199 -18.43 -33.62 -44.56
N VAL A 200 -18.23 -34.04 -43.30
CA VAL A 200 -18.71 -35.28 -42.65
C VAL A 200 -18.17 -35.21 -41.20
N GLN A 201 -18.99 -34.79 -40.23
CA GLN A 201 -19.82 -35.62 -39.33
C GLN A 201 -19.02 -36.32 -38.20
N LEU A 202 -19.59 -36.65 -37.02
CA LEU A 202 -20.52 -35.99 -36.09
C LEU A 202 -20.78 -36.96 -34.89
N LEU A 203 -21.43 -36.47 -33.82
CA LEU A 203 -22.03 -37.25 -32.72
C LEU A 203 -21.09 -38.01 -31.75
N ASP A 204 -21.39 -38.14 -30.44
CA ASP A 204 -22.03 -37.18 -29.52
C ASP A 204 -21.75 -37.56 -28.04
N ILE A 205 -21.56 -36.52 -27.20
CA ILE A 205 -22.11 -36.20 -25.85
C ILE A 205 -22.54 -37.33 -24.86
N PHE A 206 -22.66 -36.95 -23.56
CA PHE A 206 -23.54 -37.52 -22.51
C PHE A 206 -23.03 -38.80 -21.77
N ILE A 207 -23.28 -39.08 -20.48
CA ILE A 207 -24.06 -38.42 -19.39
C ILE A 207 -23.25 -38.25 -18.06
N THR A 208 -23.54 -37.15 -17.37
CA THR A 208 -23.56 -36.85 -15.93
C THR A 208 -23.35 -37.95 -14.87
N LYS A 209 -22.69 -37.55 -13.77
CA LYS A 209 -22.67 -38.16 -12.41
C LYS A 209 -23.97 -38.90 -12.01
N TRP A 210 -23.88 -40.16 -11.54
CA TRP A 210 -24.46 -40.54 -10.23
C TRP A 210 -23.94 -41.85 -9.62
N PHE A 211 -23.60 -41.75 -8.33
CA PHE A 211 -23.65 -42.74 -7.24
C PHE A 211 -24.00 -44.21 -7.52
N CYS A 212 -23.01 -45.08 -7.33
CA CYS A 212 -23.06 -46.39 -6.63
C CYS A 212 -21.62 -46.94 -6.55
N PHE A 213 -21.15 -47.71 -5.55
CA PHE A 213 -21.45 -47.85 -4.12
C PHE A 213 -20.19 -48.51 -3.49
N GLN A 214 -20.12 -48.70 -2.17
CA GLN A 214 -19.14 -49.66 -1.60
C GLN A 214 -19.62 -51.10 -1.92
N THR A 215 -18.89 -52.21 -1.85
CA THR A 215 -17.70 -52.58 -1.06
C THR A 215 -17.14 -53.88 -1.66
N LEU A 216 -15.84 -54.17 -1.49
CA LEU A 216 -15.37 -55.54 -1.25
C LEU A 216 -13.97 -55.52 -0.59
N GLN A 217 -13.63 -56.56 0.16
CA GLN A 217 -12.59 -56.50 1.19
C GLN A 217 -11.94 -57.88 1.45
N SER A 218 -10.70 -57.84 1.95
CA SER A 218 -9.89 -58.95 2.52
C SER A 218 -9.10 -59.81 1.54
N TYR A 219 -7.77 -59.83 1.72
CA TYR A 219 -6.86 -61.00 1.81
C TYR A 219 -5.46 -60.43 2.15
N HIS A 220 -5.01 -60.39 3.41
CA HIS A 220 -4.40 -61.43 4.27
C HIS A 220 -2.89 -61.66 4.10
N ASP A 221 -2.13 -61.28 5.14
CA ASP A 221 -0.79 -61.74 5.56
C ASP A 221 0.41 -61.54 4.56
N VAL A 222 1.70 -61.64 4.94
CA VAL A 222 2.35 -62.22 6.14
C VAL A 222 3.52 -61.32 6.61
N PHE A 223 3.60 -60.99 7.91
CA PHE A 223 4.76 -61.31 8.79
C PHE A 223 4.57 -60.81 10.25
N HIS A 224 4.54 -61.77 11.17
CA HIS A 224 4.74 -61.66 12.63
C HIS A 224 6.25 -61.55 12.96
N ARG A 225 6.83 -61.25 14.14
CA ARG A 225 6.43 -60.94 15.54
C ARG A 225 7.71 -60.47 16.30
N ASP A 226 7.75 -59.94 17.53
CA ASP A 226 6.79 -59.41 18.52
C ASP A 226 7.60 -58.50 19.51
N THR A 227 6.93 -58.02 20.56
CA THR A 227 7.43 -57.58 21.90
C THR A 227 8.10 -56.20 22.03
N LEU A 228 7.84 -55.42 23.10
CA LEU A 228 7.08 -55.65 24.33
C LEU A 228 6.24 -54.40 24.70
N LYS A 229 5.07 -54.58 25.33
CA LYS A 229 4.16 -53.48 25.72
C LYS A 229 4.61 -52.79 27.02
N LYS A 230 4.48 -51.46 27.09
CA LYS A 230 4.19 -50.75 28.35
C LYS A 230 3.35 -49.49 28.13
N THR A 231 2.13 -49.49 28.64
CA THR A 231 1.12 -48.43 28.48
C THR A 231 1.26 -47.35 29.54
N LEU A 232 1.38 -46.08 29.12
CA LEU A 232 1.28 -44.92 30.00
C LEU A 232 0.07 -44.06 29.61
N LYS A 233 -1.04 -44.26 30.32
CA LYS A 233 -2.20 -43.35 30.27
C LYS A 233 -1.78 -41.99 30.85
N LYS A 234 -1.56 -40.98 30.01
CA LYS A 234 -1.41 -39.60 30.48
C LYS A 234 -2.77 -39.12 31.04
N PRO A 235 -2.81 -38.47 32.22
CA PRO A 235 -4.07 -38.11 32.86
C PRO A 235 -4.80 -36.99 32.11
N VAL A 236 -6.12 -37.04 32.15
CA VAL A 236 -6.98 -35.93 31.70
C VAL A 236 -6.74 -34.73 32.63
N LYS A 237 -5.93 -33.76 32.20
CA LYS A 237 -5.86 -32.46 32.89
C LYS A 237 -7.24 -31.79 32.80
N LYS A 238 -7.86 -31.52 33.97
CA LYS A 238 -8.99 -30.59 34.06
C LYS A 238 -8.63 -29.30 33.32
N MET A 239 -9.56 -28.78 32.51
CA MET A 239 -9.36 -27.54 31.78
C MET A 239 -9.41 -26.35 32.75
N THR A 240 -8.25 -25.98 33.29
CA THR A 240 -8.08 -24.85 34.20
C THR A 240 -8.34 -23.53 33.50
N THR A 241 -9.00 -22.61 34.21
CA THR A 241 -9.42 -21.28 33.74
C THR A 241 -8.24 -20.31 33.58
N GLY A 242 -7.43 -20.52 32.54
CA GLY A 242 -6.40 -19.59 32.08
C GLY A 242 -6.72 -19.04 30.69
N GLY A 243 -6.81 -17.71 30.57
CA GLY A 243 -6.91 -17.02 29.28
C GLY A 243 -5.65 -17.22 28.43
N ASN A 244 -5.72 -16.90 27.14
CA ASN A 244 -4.54 -16.91 26.29
C ASN A 244 -3.69 -15.66 26.58
N ARG A 245 -2.67 -15.79 27.43
CA ARG A 245 -1.78 -14.68 27.84
C ARG A 245 -1.12 -13.97 26.67
N ASP A 246 -0.88 -14.71 25.58
CA ASP A 246 -0.21 -14.22 24.37
C ASP A 246 -1.17 -13.47 23.42
N CYS A 247 -2.42 -13.19 23.85
CA CYS A 247 -3.48 -12.62 23.02
C CYS A 247 -4.36 -11.64 23.81
N GLN A 248 -3.73 -10.63 24.42
CA GLN A 248 -4.43 -9.60 25.19
C GLN A 248 -4.76 -8.39 24.28
N MET A 249 -6.04 -8.27 23.90
CA MET A 249 -6.56 -7.21 23.04
C MET A 249 -8.04 -6.95 23.29
N GLU A 250 -8.56 -5.82 22.80
CA GLU A 250 -9.95 -5.40 22.91
C GLU A 250 -10.65 -5.57 21.57
N ILE A 251 -11.58 -6.52 21.46
CA ILE A 251 -12.19 -6.92 20.18
C ILE A 251 -13.65 -6.46 20.10
N ALA A 252 -13.98 -5.66 19.09
CA ALA A 252 -15.35 -5.49 18.63
C ALA A 252 -15.65 -6.53 17.55
N LEU A 253 -16.58 -7.45 17.80
CA LEU A 253 -17.14 -8.31 16.76
C LEU A 253 -18.27 -7.52 16.06
N LEU A 254 -18.08 -7.22 14.78
CA LEU A 254 -19.06 -6.50 13.97
C LEU A 254 -19.79 -7.50 13.07
N LEU A 255 -21.08 -7.68 13.32
CA LEU A 255 -21.95 -8.72 12.76
C LEU A 255 -22.83 -8.12 11.67
N ASP A 256 -22.64 -8.50 10.41
CA ASP A 256 -23.65 -8.29 9.36
C ASP A 256 -24.96 -8.98 9.76
N SER A 257 -26.02 -8.18 9.88
CA SER A 257 -27.40 -8.59 10.18
C SER A 257 -28.39 -8.14 9.09
N SER A 258 -27.87 -7.82 7.89
CA SER A 258 -28.62 -7.30 6.75
C SER A 258 -29.61 -8.31 6.14
N ASN A 259 -30.46 -7.82 5.25
CA ASN A 259 -31.30 -8.64 4.39
C ASN A 259 -30.50 -9.54 3.43
N ASN A 260 -29.23 -9.22 3.13
CA ASN A 260 -28.40 -10.01 2.22
C ASN A 260 -27.94 -11.33 2.85
N ILE A 261 -27.60 -11.31 4.15
CA ILE A 261 -27.27 -12.51 4.92
C ILE A 261 -28.55 -13.30 5.27
N GLY A 262 -29.59 -12.61 5.73
CA GLY A 262 -30.85 -13.23 6.12
C GLY A 262 -30.76 -14.09 7.40
N GLN A 263 -31.91 -14.27 8.05
CA GLN A 263 -32.06 -14.95 9.36
C GLN A 263 -31.32 -16.31 9.47
N ARG A 264 -31.32 -17.13 8.41
CA ARG A 264 -30.71 -18.47 8.42
C ARG A 264 -29.18 -18.42 8.44
N ARG A 265 -28.55 -17.57 7.61
CA ARG A 265 -27.08 -17.45 7.61
C ARG A 265 -26.61 -16.61 8.80
N PHE A 266 -27.40 -15.63 9.27
CA PHE A 266 -27.14 -14.92 10.52
C PHE A 266 -27.03 -15.88 11.71
N ASN A 267 -27.93 -16.88 11.81
CA ASN A 267 -27.81 -17.94 12.82
C ASN A 267 -26.56 -18.83 12.64
N LEU A 268 -26.01 -18.99 11.43
CA LEU A 268 -24.71 -19.63 11.21
C LEU A 268 -23.54 -18.72 11.64
N GLN A 269 -23.65 -17.41 11.42
CA GLN A 269 -22.70 -16.39 11.89
C GLN A 269 -22.61 -16.39 13.42
N LYS A 270 -23.75 -16.29 14.14
CA LYS A 270 -23.83 -16.41 15.61
C LYS A 270 -23.15 -17.70 16.13
N ASN A 271 -23.39 -18.83 15.45
CA ASN A 271 -22.77 -20.11 15.78
C ASN A 271 -21.25 -20.19 15.47
N PHE A 272 -20.76 -19.44 14.48
CA PHE A 272 -19.33 -19.34 14.18
C PHE A 272 -18.62 -18.46 15.22
N ILE A 273 -19.10 -17.25 15.48
CA ILE A 273 -18.46 -16.33 16.43
C ILE A 273 -18.53 -16.87 17.86
N SER A 274 -19.56 -17.63 18.23
CA SER A 274 -19.60 -18.39 19.50
C SER A 274 -18.41 -19.36 19.63
N LYS A 275 -18.01 -20.03 18.55
CA LYS A 275 -16.88 -20.97 18.55
C LYS A 275 -15.54 -20.24 18.51
N LEU A 276 -15.48 -19.09 17.83
CA LEU A 276 -14.34 -18.17 17.85
C LEU A 276 -14.08 -17.63 19.27
N ALA A 277 -15.13 -17.19 19.98
CA ALA A 277 -15.05 -16.69 21.35
C ALA A 277 -14.42 -17.70 22.33
N VAL A 278 -14.81 -18.99 22.21
CA VAL A 278 -14.21 -20.07 23.00
C VAL A 278 -12.76 -20.35 22.60
N MET A 279 -12.43 -20.29 21.30
CA MET A 279 -11.07 -20.51 20.79
C MET A 279 -10.09 -19.40 21.22
N LEU A 280 -10.55 -18.14 21.25
CA LEU A 280 -9.80 -16.97 21.70
C LEU A 280 -9.53 -16.96 23.23
N ARG A 281 -10.27 -17.78 24.01
CA ARG A 281 -10.21 -17.82 25.48
C ARG A 281 -10.43 -16.45 26.14
N ILE A 282 -11.50 -15.78 25.72
CA ILE A 282 -11.92 -14.46 26.22
C ILE A 282 -12.02 -14.44 27.75
N GLY A 283 -11.65 -13.31 28.35
CA GLY A 283 -11.75 -13.05 29.78
C GLY A 283 -10.63 -12.14 30.28
N PRO A 284 -10.54 -11.88 31.61
CA PRO A 284 -9.68 -10.83 32.17
C PRO A 284 -8.18 -11.02 31.89
N ASN A 285 -7.75 -12.27 31.71
CA ASN A 285 -6.36 -12.66 31.40
C ASN A 285 -6.12 -12.97 29.91
N GLY A 286 -7.07 -12.64 29.03
CA GLY A 286 -7.00 -12.85 27.58
C GLY A 286 -7.59 -11.65 26.84
N PRO A 287 -8.20 -11.83 25.66
CA PRO A 287 -8.89 -10.75 24.97
C PRO A 287 -10.24 -10.45 25.63
N HIS A 288 -10.67 -9.19 25.57
CA HIS A 288 -12.04 -8.78 25.84
C HIS A 288 -12.86 -8.77 24.54
N VAL A 289 -14.18 -8.92 24.63
CA VAL A 289 -15.05 -8.86 23.45
C VAL A 289 -16.34 -8.11 23.73
N GLY A 290 -16.80 -7.35 22.75
CA GLY A 290 -18.18 -6.89 22.64
C GLY A 290 -18.74 -7.14 21.24
N VAL A 291 -20.03 -6.87 21.06
CA VAL A 291 -20.75 -7.13 19.80
C VAL A 291 -21.49 -5.87 19.33
N VAL A 292 -21.31 -5.57 18.04
CA VAL A 292 -22.02 -4.53 17.29
C VAL A 292 -22.64 -5.18 16.06
N GLN A 293 -23.86 -4.79 15.68
CA GLN A 293 -24.53 -5.23 14.46
C GLN A 293 -24.47 -4.15 13.38
N ALA A 294 -24.23 -4.56 12.14
CA ALA A 294 -24.51 -3.76 10.94
C ALA A 294 -25.90 -4.12 10.39
N SER A 295 -26.66 -3.07 10.09
CA SER A 295 -27.98 -3.07 9.45
C SER A 295 -28.16 -1.69 8.79
N ASP A 296 -29.39 -1.18 8.65
CA ASP A 296 -29.62 0.22 8.29
C ASP A 296 -28.97 1.22 9.28
N THR A 297 -29.02 0.90 10.58
CA THR A 297 -28.42 1.70 11.66
C THR A 297 -27.60 0.80 12.59
N PRO A 298 -26.36 1.17 12.93
CA PRO A 298 -25.51 0.33 13.74
C PRO A 298 -26.01 0.26 15.19
N ARG A 299 -25.90 -0.93 15.78
CA ARG A 299 -26.44 -1.21 17.12
C ARG A 299 -25.44 -2.00 17.96
N THR A 300 -25.08 -1.47 19.12
CA THR A 300 -24.25 -2.17 20.11
C THR A 300 -25.13 -3.10 20.94
N GLU A 301 -24.81 -4.40 20.96
CA GLU A 301 -25.53 -5.39 21.76
C GLU A 301 -24.92 -5.56 23.16
N PHE A 302 -23.59 -5.53 23.26
CA PHE A 302 -22.87 -5.47 24.55
C PHE A 302 -21.43 -4.95 24.39
N LEU A 303 -20.92 -4.28 25.41
CA LEU A 303 -19.57 -3.72 25.47
C LEU A 303 -18.53 -4.73 25.99
N LEU A 304 -17.25 -4.38 25.83
CA LEU A 304 -16.07 -5.16 26.23
C LEU A 304 -16.10 -5.69 27.68
N THR A 305 -16.73 -4.94 28.58
CA THR A 305 -16.78 -5.21 30.03
C THR A 305 -18.00 -6.00 30.49
N ASN A 306 -19.01 -6.20 29.65
CA ASN A 306 -20.26 -6.85 30.05
C ASN A 306 -20.08 -8.33 30.46
N TYR A 307 -19.12 -9.03 29.86
CA TYR A 307 -18.93 -10.47 30.04
C TYR A 307 -17.46 -10.86 30.15
N THR A 308 -17.08 -11.49 31.27
CA THR A 308 -15.69 -11.84 31.58
C THR A 308 -15.39 -13.34 31.45
N GLN A 309 -16.37 -14.18 31.05
CA GLN A 309 -16.17 -15.60 30.77
C GLN A 309 -16.65 -15.98 29.36
N PRO A 310 -16.01 -16.96 28.69
CA PRO A 310 -16.42 -17.41 27.36
C PRO A 310 -17.84 -18.01 27.30
N LYS A 311 -18.35 -18.54 28.43
CA LYS A 311 -19.71 -19.09 28.49
C LYS A 311 -20.77 -17.99 28.34
N ASP A 312 -20.57 -16.90 29.06
CA ASP A 312 -21.53 -15.81 29.18
C ASP A 312 -21.58 -15.02 27.87
N VAL A 313 -20.41 -14.79 27.26
CA VAL A 313 -20.25 -14.30 25.87
C VAL A 313 -21.01 -15.20 24.88
N VAL A 314 -20.87 -16.52 24.96
CA VAL A 314 -21.57 -17.48 24.07
C VAL A 314 -23.07 -17.53 24.33
N PHE A 315 -23.53 -17.20 25.54
CA PHE A 315 -24.95 -17.05 25.82
C PHE A 315 -25.47 -15.74 25.21
N ALA A 316 -24.87 -14.60 25.54
CA ALA A 316 -25.24 -13.29 25.01
C ALA A 316 -25.27 -13.27 23.47
N ILE A 317 -24.24 -13.83 22.82
CA ILE A 317 -24.17 -13.97 21.35
C ILE A 317 -25.38 -14.71 20.77
N LYS A 318 -25.94 -15.72 21.45
CA LYS A 318 -27.09 -16.47 20.92
C LYS A 318 -28.38 -15.66 20.94
N GLU A 319 -28.58 -14.85 21.99
CA GLU A 319 -29.79 -14.06 22.18
C GLU A 319 -29.87 -12.84 21.27
N VAL A 320 -28.74 -12.39 20.68
CA VAL A 320 -28.70 -11.28 19.70
C VAL A 320 -29.75 -11.47 18.60
N ALA A 321 -30.64 -10.51 18.45
CA ALA A 321 -31.72 -10.53 17.46
C ALA A 321 -31.20 -10.32 16.03
N TYR A 322 -31.97 -10.74 15.02
CA TYR A 322 -31.71 -10.40 13.63
C TYR A 322 -32.47 -9.11 13.28
N LEU A 323 -31.80 -8.15 12.63
CA LEU A 323 -32.36 -6.82 12.35
C LEU A 323 -32.93 -6.69 10.93
N GLY A 324 -32.27 -7.29 9.93
CA GLY A 324 -32.53 -7.01 8.52
C GLY A 324 -31.94 -5.67 8.06
N GLY A 325 -32.49 -5.11 6.98
CA GLY A 325 -32.07 -3.82 6.42
C GLY A 325 -30.87 -3.90 5.46
N ASN A 326 -30.27 -2.75 5.15
CA ASN A 326 -29.06 -2.66 4.30
C ASN A 326 -27.78 -3.08 5.05
N THR A 327 -26.68 -3.26 4.31
CA THR A 327 -25.38 -3.66 4.85
C THR A 327 -24.48 -2.44 5.06
N ASN A 328 -24.91 -1.50 5.92
CA ASN A 328 -24.16 -0.25 6.18
C ASN A 328 -22.96 -0.49 7.13
N THR A 329 -21.93 -1.12 6.58
CA THR A 329 -20.72 -1.55 7.30
C THR A 329 -19.80 -0.37 7.61
N GLY A 330 -19.71 0.63 6.74
CA GLY A 330 -18.96 1.87 6.99
C GLY A 330 -19.51 2.61 8.22
N LYS A 331 -20.82 2.85 8.27
CA LYS A 331 -21.49 3.41 9.45
C LYS A 331 -21.25 2.59 10.71
N ALA A 332 -21.26 1.26 10.61
CA ALA A 332 -21.05 0.38 11.77
C ALA A 332 -19.60 0.39 12.28
N ILE A 333 -18.60 0.50 11.40
CA ILE A 333 -17.21 0.73 11.78
C ILE A 333 -17.09 2.11 12.47
N MET A 334 -17.66 3.16 11.88
CA MET A 334 -17.62 4.53 12.41
C MET A 334 -18.24 4.62 13.82
N HIS A 335 -19.46 4.11 14.00
CA HIS A 335 -20.13 3.99 15.31
C HIS A 335 -19.32 3.19 16.33
N THR A 336 -18.60 2.14 15.90
CA THR A 336 -17.74 1.34 16.78
C THR A 336 -16.51 2.13 17.24
N VAL A 337 -15.94 2.97 16.38
CA VAL A 337 -14.85 3.89 16.74
C VAL A 337 -15.35 4.99 17.67
N GLU A 338 -16.46 5.63 17.32
CA GLU A 338 -16.98 6.83 17.99
C GLU A 338 -17.63 6.55 19.34
N SER A 339 -18.28 5.39 19.54
CA SER A 339 -19.05 5.09 20.77
C SER A 339 -18.54 3.86 21.54
N PHE A 340 -18.29 2.73 20.87
CA PHE A 340 -18.03 1.45 21.52
C PHE A 340 -16.68 1.44 22.25
N PHE A 341 -15.61 1.98 21.63
CA PHE A 341 -14.28 2.01 22.23
C PHE A 341 -14.03 3.17 23.21
N GLN A 342 -15.05 3.97 23.56
CA GLN A 342 -14.90 5.10 24.50
C GLN A 342 -14.81 4.65 25.97
N THR A 343 -15.29 3.44 26.30
CA THR A 343 -15.33 2.93 27.69
C THR A 343 -14.91 1.47 27.76
N GLY A 344 -14.45 1.03 28.94
CA GLY A 344 -14.09 -0.38 29.21
C GLY A 344 -12.78 -0.88 28.57
N VAL A 345 -12.13 -0.08 27.73
CA VAL A 345 -10.85 -0.39 27.07
C VAL A 345 -9.70 -0.43 28.07
N ARG A 346 -8.94 -1.53 28.11
CA ARG A 346 -7.65 -1.59 28.82
C ARG A 346 -6.57 -0.82 28.05
N ARG A 347 -5.83 0.06 28.74
CA ARG A 347 -4.66 0.77 28.16
C ARG A 347 -3.55 -0.21 27.78
N GLY A 348 -2.76 0.14 26.76
CA GLY A 348 -1.61 -0.66 26.29
C GLY A 348 -1.96 -1.89 25.44
N HIS A 349 -3.24 -2.19 25.22
CA HIS A 349 -3.69 -3.33 24.42
C HIS A 349 -4.19 -2.91 23.03
N PRO A 350 -3.99 -3.74 21.97
CA PRO A 350 -4.53 -3.46 20.64
C PRO A 350 -6.06 -3.40 20.67
N ARG A 351 -6.65 -2.46 19.93
CA ARG A 351 -8.09 -2.44 19.60
C ARG A 351 -8.30 -2.97 18.19
N VAL A 352 -9.31 -3.82 18.01
CA VAL A 352 -9.58 -4.52 16.74
C VAL A 352 -11.08 -4.57 16.48
N ILE A 353 -11.51 -4.18 15.27
CA ILE A 353 -12.86 -4.43 14.77
C ILE A 353 -12.76 -5.62 13.81
N VAL A 354 -13.36 -6.75 14.18
CA VAL A 354 -13.44 -7.96 13.33
C VAL A 354 -14.80 -7.97 12.65
N VAL A 355 -14.80 -7.66 11.37
CA VAL A 355 -15.99 -7.35 10.56
C VAL A 355 -16.40 -8.57 9.73
N PHE A 356 -17.55 -9.16 10.06
CA PHE A 356 -18.16 -10.24 9.28
C PHE A 356 -19.13 -9.64 8.26
N ILE A 357 -18.98 -9.99 6.97
CA ILE A 357 -19.85 -9.53 5.87
C ILE A 357 -20.25 -10.74 5.03
N ASP A 358 -21.52 -10.82 4.63
CA ASP A 358 -22.01 -11.72 3.58
C ASP A 358 -22.18 -10.93 2.28
N GLY A 359 -21.37 -11.22 1.25
CA GLY A 359 -21.37 -10.46 -0.01
C GLY A 359 -20.59 -9.13 0.02
N TRP A 360 -21.28 -7.98 0.11
CA TRP A 360 -20.68 -6.64 -0.02
C TRP A 360 -21.44 -5.55 0.77
N PRO A 361 -20.77 -4.44 1.14
CA PRO A 361 -21.40 -3.32 1.85
C PRO A 361 -22.30 -2.46 0.94
N SER A 362 -23.29 -1.81 1.55
CA SER A 362 -24.19 -0.84 0.90
C SER A 362 -23.64 0.59 0.92
N ASP A 363 -22.68 0.86 1.81
CA ASP A 363 -21.98 2.13 2.00
C ASP A 363 -20.47 2.00 1.70
N GLU A 364 -19.76 3.14 1.78
CA GLU A 364 -18.32 3.23 1.56
C GLU A 364 -17.58 3.10 2.90
N LEU A 365 -16.51 2.30 2.93
CA LEU A 365 -15.74 2.01 4.16
C LEU A 365 -14.49 2.90 4.31
N GLU A 366 -14.19 3.75 3.33
CA GLU A 366 -12.92 4.49 3.27
C GLU A 366 -12.78 5.49 4.43
N ASP A 367 -13.74 6.39 4.61
CA ASP A 367 -13.75 7.37 5.71
C ASP A 367 -13.79 6.69 7.10
N ALA A 368 -14.59 5.63 7.23
CA ALA A 368 -14.70 4.87 8.48
C ALA A 368 -13.39 4.13 8.82
N ALA A 369 -12.66 3.66 7.81
CA ALA A 369 -11.34 3.06 7.98
C ALA A 369 -10.24 4.10 8.22
N VAL A 370 -10.32 5.29 7.60
CA VAL A 370 -9.49 6.45 7.97
C VAL A 370 -9.66 6.73 9.47
N LEU A 371 -10.89 6.97 9.92
CA LEU A 371 -11.19 7.29 11.32
C LEU A 371 -10.72 6.17 12.29
N ALA A 372 -10.92 4.90 11.94
CA ALA A 372 -10.42 3.77 12.73
C ALA A 372 -8.89 3.77 12.85
N ARG A 373 -8.17 3.97 11.72
CA ARG A 373 -6.71 3.99 11.67
C ARG A 373 -6.13 5.15 12.48
N GLU A 374 -6.68 6.35 12.31
CA GLU A 374 -6.30 7.56 13.07
C GLU A 374 -6.57 7.39 14.57
N SER A 375 -7.68 6.74 14.92
CA SER A 375 -8.07 6.44 16.31
C SER A 375 -7.25 5.33 16.95
N GLY A 376 -6.33 4.67 16.24
CA GLY A 376 -5.53 3.56 16.76
C GLY A 376 -6.32 2.26 16.93
N ILE A 377 -7.23 1.97 15.99
CA ILE A 377 -8.07 0.77 15.93
C ILE A 377 -7.84 0.04 14.60
N ASN A 378 -7.58 -1.28 14.66
CA ASN A 378 -7.30 -2.11 13.49
C ASN A 378 -8.60 -2.69 12.93
N VAL A 379 -8.90 -2.48 11.65
CA VAL A 379 -10.04 -3.14 10.98
C VAL A 379 -9.57 -4.43 10.33
N PHE A 380 -10.27 -5.53 10.63
CA PHE A 380 -9.98 -6.87 10.12
C PHE A 380 -11.23 -7.46 9.46
N LEU A 381 -11.17 -7.72 8.15
CA LEU A 381 -12.30 -8.21 7.36
C LEU A 381 -12.39 -9.73 7.31
N VAL A 382 -13.57 -10.27 7.56
CA VAL A 382 -13.93 -11.68 7.38
C VAL A 382 -15.11 -11.79 6.41
N PRO A 383 -14.88 -11.58 5.09
CA PRO A 383 -15.92 -11.77 4.09
C PRO A 383 -16.22 -13.27 3.96
N VAL A 384 -17.48 -13.63 4.11
CA VAL A 384 -17.98 -15.00 3.98
C VAL A 384 -18.83 -15.07 2.71
N ALA A 385 -18.54 -16.04 1.84
CA ALA A 385 -19.04 -16.10 0.47
C ALA A 385 -18.71 -14.82 -0.34
N LYS A 386 -17.74 -14.93 -1.26
CA LYS A 386 -17.45 -13.81 -2.18
C LYS A 386 -18.66 -13.57 -3.11
N PRO A 387 -18.91 -12.32 -3.54
CA PRO A 387 -19.89 -12.03 -4.59
C PRO A 387 -19.62 -12.89 -5.84
N ALA A 388 -20.69 -13.35 -6.48
CA ALA A 388 -20.62 -14.00 -7.78
C ALA A 388 -20.13 -13.03 -8.86
N LEU A 389 -19.64 -13.53 -10.01
CA LEU A 389 -19.08 -12.69 -11.06
C LEU A 389 -20.13 -11.73 -11.64
N GLU A 390 -21.37 -12.21 -11.65
CA GLU A 390 -22.60 -11.54 -12.08
C GLU A 390 -23.02 -10.44 -11.09
N GLU A 391 -22.77 -10.66 -9.79
CA GLU A 391 -23.08 -9.72 -8.70
C GLU A 391 -22.06 -8.57 -8.61
N LEU A 392 -20.87 -8.72 -9.19
CA LEU A 392 -19.87 -7.64 -9.26
C LEU A 392 -20.35 -6.38 -10.00
N GLY A 393 -21.49 -6.43 -10.70
CA GLY A 393 -22.17 -5.24 -11.23
C GLY A 393 -22.85 -4.39 -10.15
N MET A 394 -23.27 -5.01 -9.04
CA MET A 394 -24.02 -4.39 -7.93
C MET A 394 -23.14 -3.92 -6.77
N VAL A 395 -21.86 -4.32 -6.76
CA VAL A 395 -20.85 -3.90 -5.78
C VAL A 395 -20.46 -2.43 -6.05
N ARG A 396 -20.95 -1.51 -5.20
CA ARG A 396 -20.74 -0.05 -5.29
C ARG A 396 -19.27 0.35 -5.34
N ASP A 397 -18.47 -0.15 -4.39
CA ASP A 397 -17.01 0.00 -4.36
C ASP A 397 -16.36 -1.37 -4.48
N LYS A 398 -15.61 -1.61 -5.55
CA LYS A 398 -15.02 -2.93 -5.85
C LYS A 398 -13.73 -3.20 -5.11
N ASP A 399 -13.10 -2.16 -4.56
CA ASP A 399 -11.87 -2.23 -3.76
C ASP A 399 -12.18 -2.02 -2.26
N TYR A 400 -13.44 -2.12 -1.85
CA TYR A 400 -13.88 -1.99 -0.45
C TYR A 400 -13.03 -2.81 0.53
N MET A 401 -12.63 -4.02 0.15
CA MET A 401 -11.79 -4.90 0.99
C MET A 401 -10.39 -4.34 1.26
N LYS A 402 -9.84 -3.54 0.34
CA LYS A 402 -8.52 -2.91 0.47
C LYS A 402 -8.60 -1.61 1.27
N LYS A 403 -9.60 -0.79 0.95
CA LYS A 403 -9.84 0.52 1.58
C LYS A 403 -10.20 0.39 3.06
N ALA A 404 -11.01 -0.61 3.39
CA ALA A 404 -11.46 -0.89 4.75
C ALA A 404 -10.33 -1.32 5.69
N VAL A 405 -9.26 -1.93 5.16
CA VAL A 405 -8.11 -2.34 5.95
C VAL A 405 -7.02 -1.26 5.97
N CYS A 406 -6.07 -1.44 6.86
CA CYS A 406 -4.92 -0.56 7.03
C CYS A 406 -3.75 -0.85 6.08
N LYS A 407 -3.60 -2.10 5.62
CA LYS A 407 -2.53 -2.54 4.71
C LYS A 407 -3.08 -3.66 3.82
N ASP A 408 -3.08 -3.48 2.49
CA ASP A 408 -3.46 -4.53 1.54
C ASP A 408 -2.29 -5.52 1.31
N ASN A 409 -1.95 -6.27 2.36
CA ASN A 409 -0.91 -7.29 2.37
C ASN A 409 -1.49 -8.72 2.50
N GLY A 410 -2.80 -8.88 2.32
CA GLY A 410 -3.53 -10.13 2.57
C GLY A 410 -3.60 -10.56 4.05
N TYR A 411 -3.05 -9.77 4.99
CA TYR A 411 -3.11 -10.09 6.41
C TYR A 411 -4.45 -9.71 7.03
N PHE A 412 -4.89 -8.46 6.81
CA PHE A 412 -6.08 -7.90 7.45
C PHE A 412 -7.42 -8.42 6.90
N THR A 413 -7.36 -9.37 5.96
CA THR A 413 -8.53 -10.05 5.40
C THR A 413 -8.41 -11.56 5.60
N TYR A 414 -9.51 -12.22 5.95
CA TYR A 414 -9.64 -13.68 6.01
C TYR A 414 -10.92 -14.13 5.32
N ALA A 415 -10.84 -14.44 4.03
CA ALA A 415 -12.00 -14.86 3.25
C ALA A 415 -12.43 -16.30 3.60
N ILE A 416 -13.71 -16.50 3.93
CA ILE A 416 -14.31 -17.81 4.15
C ILE A 416 -15.14 -18.18 2.91
N PRO A 417 -14.83 -19.28 2.19
CA PRO A 417 -15.51 -19.58 0.92
C PRO A 417 -17.01 -19.85 1.02
N SER A 418 -17.53 -20.25 2.19
CA SER A 418 -18.94 -20.59 2.38
C SER A 418 -19.33 -20.62 3.85
N TRP A 419 -20.61 -20.34 4.14
CA TRP A 419 -21.25 -20.60 5.44
C TRP A 419 -21.33 -22.09 5.81
N PHE A 420 -21.14 -23.00 4.85
CA PHE A 420 -21.06 -24.43 5.12
C PHE A 420 -19.64 -24.84 5.53
N GLY A 421 -19.52 -25.49 6.69
CA GLY A 421 -18.23 -25.97 7.22
C GLY A 421 -17.32 -24.88 7.81
N THR A 422 -17.88 -23.71 8.19
CA THR A 422 -17.14 -22.59 8.82
C THR A 422 -16.32 -23.01 10.04
N THR A 423 -16.71 -24.07 10.74
CA THR A 423 -15.98 -24.64 11.89
C THR A 423 -14.49 -24.88 11.63
N LYS A 424 -14.08 -25.26 10.42
CA LYS A 424 -12.66 -25.46 10.06
C LYS A 424 -11.83 -24.17 10.07
N HIS A 425 -12.48 -23.02 9.91
CA HIS A 425 -11.86 -21.70 9.88
C HIS A 425 -11.69 -21.07 11.29
N VAL A 426 -12.37 -21.59 12.32
CA VAL A 426 -12.33 -21.05 13.68
C VAL A 426 -10.89 -21.00 14.24
N LYS A 427 -10.15 -22.11 14.12
CA LYS A 427 -8.77 -22.19 14.63
C LYS A 427 -7.80 -21.29 13.82
N PRO A 428 -7.74 -21.35 12.48
CA PRO A 428 -6.89 -20.44 11.70
C PRO A 428 -7.20 -18.95 11.93
N LEU A 429 -8.48 -18.56 12.03
CA LEU A 429 -8.86 -17.18 12.30
C LEU A 429 -8.42 -16.74 13.70
N ALA A 430 -8.66 -17.55 14.74
CA ALA A 430 -8.19 -17.26 16.09
C ALA A 430 -6.66 -17.14 16.16
N GLN A 431 -5.92 -17.98 15.42
CA GLN A 431 -4.46 -17.88 15.35
C GLN A 431 -4.01 -16.59 14.64
N LYS A 432 -4.68 -16.18 13.55
CA LYS A 432 -4.37 -14.93 12.82
C LYS A 432 -4.71 -13.69 13.66
N LEU A 433 -5.83 -13.71 14.39
CA LEU A 433 -6.18 -12.64 15.33
C LEU A 433 -5.24 -12.59 16.56
N CYS A 434 -4.74 -13.72 17.06
CA CYS A 434 -3.83 -13.70 18.21
C CYS A 434 -2.35 -13.41 17.87
N SER A 435 -1.97 -13.25 16.60
CA SER A 435 -0.62 -12.81 16.21
C SER A 435 -0.49 -11.29 16.27
N VAL A 436 -0.43 -10.75 17.49
CA VAL A 436 -0.48 -9.30 17.80
C VAL A 436 0.46 -8.47 16.91
N ASP A 437 1.73 -8.86 16.78
CA ASP A 437 2.75 -8.12 16.01
C ASP A 437 2.39 -7.93 14.52
N GLN A 438 1.59 -8.84 13.96
CA GLN A 438 1.13 -8.80 12.57
C GLN A 438 -0.24 -8.13 12.42
N LEU A 439 -1.01 -8.05 13.50
CA LEU A 439 -2.31 -7.38 13.55
C LEU A 439 -2.20 -5.87 13.87
N LEU A 440 -1.01 -5.38 14.20
CA LEU A 440 -0.76 -3.97 14.46
C LEU A 440 -0.44 -3.20 13.17
N CYS A 441 -1.36 -2.29 12.82
CA CYS A 441 -1.24 -1.38 11.68
C CYS A 441 -1.93 -0.03 11.90
N SER A 442 -2.77 0.10 12.92
CA SER A 442 -3.35 1.37 13.36
C SER A 442 -2.39 2.13 14.28
N LYS A 443 -2.26 3.44 14.09
CA LYS A 443 -1.56 4.41 14.94
C LYS A 443 -0.41 3.89 15.83
N THR A 444 0.63 3.32 15.22
CA THR A 444 1.90 3.03 15.92
C THR A 444 2.88 4.18 15.72
N CYS A 445 3.92 4.29 16.57
CA CYS A 445 4.99 5.28 16.35
C CYS A 445 5.69 5.11 14.99
N TYR A 446 5.73 3.88 14.45
CA TYR A 446 6.38 3.62 13.16
C TYR A 446 5.55 4.13 11.97
N ASN A 447 4.23 4.28 12.11
CA ASN A 447 3.33 4.61 10.99
C ASN A 447 2.33 5.75 11.26
N SER A 448 2.60 6.65 12.21
CA SER A 448 1.77 7.84 12.49
C SER A 448 2.57 9.00 13.08
N VAL A 449 3.78 9.21 12.58
CA VAL A 449 4.63 10.36 12.91
C VAL A 449 4.98 11.18 11.68
N ASN A 450 5.03 12.50 11.87
CA ASN A 450 5.48 13.47 10.88
C ASN A 450 6.93 13.84 11.23
N LEU A 451 7.88 13.36 10.45
CA LEU A 451 9.31 13.58 10.66
C LEU A 451 9.79 14.74 9.77
N GLY A 452 10.09 15.88 10.39
CA GLY A 452 10.85 16.94 9.75
C GLY A 452 12.33 16.74 9.98
N PHE A 453 13.13 16.70 8.91
CA PHE A 453 14.59 16.80 9.02
C PHE A 453 15.03 18.23 8.73
N LEU A 454 15.77 18.82 9.67
CA LEU A 454 16.40 20.14 9.53
C LEU A 454 17.91 19.94 9.43
N ILE A 455 18.44 20.19 8.24
CA ILE A 455 19.74 19.68 7.78
C ILE A 455 20.70 20.86 7.61
N ASP A 456 21.75 20.90 8.41
CA ASP A 456 22.82 21.86 8.27
C ASP A 456 23.59 21.62 6.95
N GLY A 457 23.52 22.58 6.05
CA GLY A 457 24.22 22.61 4.76
C GLY A 457 25.42 23.55 4.75
N SER A 458 25.90 23.99 5.92
CA SER A 458 26.92 25.03 6.07
C SER A 458 28.31 24.58 5.64
N SER A 459 29.23 25.56 5.55
CA SER A 459 30.59 25.36 5.04
C SER A 459 31.53 24.67 6.02
N SER A 460 31.17 24.53 7.30
CA SER A 460 31.90 23.72 8.28
C SER A 460 31.70 22.23 8.04
N VAL A 461 30.46 21.82 7.73
CA VAL A 461 30.12 20.43 7.38
C VAL A 461 30.94 19.97 6.17
N GLY A 462 30.78 20.66 5.04
CA GLY A 462 31.40 20.28 3.76
C GLY A 462 30.80 19.04 3.10
N GLU A 463 30.87 18.98 1.77
CA GLU A 463 30.14 18.00 0.93
C GLU A 463 30.36 16.52 1.34
N GLY A 464 31.58 16.17 1.76
CA GLY A 464 31.93 14.80 2.17
C GLY A 464 31.20 14.34 3.44
N ASN A 465 31.09 15.21 4.44
CA ASN A 465 30.39 14.92 5.68
C ASN A 465 28.87 15.09 5.53
N PHE A 466 28.42 16.01 4.67
CA PHE A 466 27.01 16.21 4.36
C PHE A 466 26.36 14.89 3.88
N ARG A 467 27.06 14.11 3.05
CA ARG A 467 26.59 12.76 2.65
C ARG A 467 26.41 11.80 3.83
N LEU A 468 27.24 11.89 4.87
CA LEU A 468 27.08 11.09 6.10
C LEU A 468 25.85 11.53 6.91
N ILE A 469 25.50 12.83 6.90
CA ILE A 469 24.23 13.33 7.45
C ILE A 469 23.05 12.74 6.65
N LEU A 470 23.09 12.80 5.30
CA LEU A 470 22.04 12.25 4.44
C LEU A 470 21.84 10.73 4.67
N ASP A 471 22.92 9.95 4.77
CA ASP A 471 22.85 8.51 5.07
C ASP A 471 22.34 8.23 6.50
N PHE A 472 22.61 9.11 7.47
CA PHE A 472 22.06 9.02 8.82
C PHE A 472 20.54 9.27 8.83
N ILE A 473 20.07 10.43 8.32
CA ILE A 473 18.63 10.76 8.31
C ILE A 473 17.82 9.78 7.45
N THR A 474 18.39 9.30 6.33
CA THR A 474 17.79 8.24 5.51
C THR A 474 17.66 6.93 6.30
N SER A 475 18.66 6.59 7.11
CA SER A 475 18.62 5.38 7.94
C SER A 475 17.65 5.51 9.12
N VAL A 476 17.45 6.71 9.67
CA VAL A 476 16.36 7.00 10.62
C VAL A 476 15.02 6.84 9.93
N ALA A 477 14.76 7.57 8.84
CA ALA A 477 13.52 7.55 8.06
C ALA A 477 13.12 6.12 7.59
N ARG A 478 14.10 5.30 7.18
CA ARG A 478 13.90 3.91 6.75
C ARG A 478 13.25 3.02 7.83
N SER A 479 13.39 3.40 9.11
CA SER A 479 12.81 2.69 10.26
C SER A 479 11.29 2.89 10.39
N PHE A 480 10.72 3.87 9.69
CA PHE A 480 9.29 4.22 9.75
C PHE A 480 8.56 3.77 8.48
N ASP A 481 7.29 3.41 8.60
CA ASP A 481 6.39 3.08 7.49
C ASP A 481 5.86 4.38 6.87
N ILE A 482 6.63 4.91 5.93
CA ILE A 482 6.29 6.13 5.19
C ILE A 482 5.17 5.82 4.17
N SER A 483 4.01 6.47 4.32
CA SER A 483 2.97 6.48 3.29
C SER A 483 2.01 7.69 3.43
N ASP A 484 1.16 7.89 2.42
CA ASP A 484 0.05 8.85 2.44
C ASP A 484 -0.81 8.80 3.72
N ILE A 485 -1.20 7.60 4.16
CA ILE A 485 -1.97 7.32 5.39
C ILE A 485 -1.10 6.91 6.59
N GLY A 486 0.22 7.01 6.48
CA GLY A 486 1.20 6.45 7.41
C GLY A 486 2.04 7.52 8.11
N SER A 487 3.30 7.19 8.38
CA SER A 487 4.29 8.21 8.74
C SER A 487 4.62 9.07 7.51
N ARG A 488 5.04 10.31 7.73
CA ARG A 488 5.43 11.24 6.67
C ARG A 488 6.81 11.81 6.96
N VAL A 489 7.51 12.20 5.89
CA VAL A 489 8.85 12.77 5.95
C VAL A 489 8.89 14.03 5.09
N GLY A 490 9.46 15.09 5.62
CA GLY A 490 9.82 16.31 4.88
C GLY A 490 11.23 16.77 5.26
N ALA A 491 11.87 17.54 4.39
CA ALA A 491 13.25 17.98 4.61
C ALA A 491 13.44 19.47 4.27
N VAL A 492 14.16 20.17 5.15
CA VAL A 492 14.63 21.54 4.97
C VAL A 492 16.14 21.54 5.19
N GLN A 493 16.89 22.04 4.22
CA GLN A 493 18.30 22.37 4.39
C GLN A 493 18.42 23.86 4.79
N PHE A 494 19.41 24.21 5.59
CA PHE A 494 19.65 25.59 5.97
C PHE A 494 21.15 25.95 5.89
N THR A 495 21.41 27.22 5.60
CA THR A 495 22.72 27.86 5.81
C THR A 495 22.51 29.19 6.52
N TYR A 496 22.73 30.33 5.85
CA TYR A 496 22.09 31.60 6.22
C TYR A 496 20.62 31.62 5.76
N ASP A 497 20.35 31.06 4.58
CA ASP A 497 19.03 30.93 3.99
C ASP A 497 18.46 29.52 4.21
N GLN A 498 17.13 29.40 4.26
CA GLN A 498 16.42 28.13 4.45
C GLN A 498 15.82 27.66 3.12
N ARG A 499 16.10 26.42 2.73
CA ARG A 499 15.57 25.78 1.52
C ARG A 499 14.75 24.55 1.88
N MET A 500 13.45 24.59 1.58
CA MET A 500 12.64 23.36 1.54
C MET A 500 13.11 22.49 0.38
N GLU A 501 13.61 21.29 0.70
CA GLU A 501 14.00 20.29 -0.31
C GLU A 501 12.75 19.56 -0.81
N PHE A 502 11.86 19.19 0.13
CA PHE A 502 10.52 18.66 -0.15
C PHE A 502 9.62 18.73 1.09
N ASN A 503 8.32 18.83 0.86
CA ASN A 503 7.28 18.87 1.88
C ASN A 503 6.81 17.46 2.27
N MET A 504 6.09 17.35 3.40
CA MET A 504 5.64 16.08 3.98
C MET A 504 4.63 15.29 3.13
N TYR A 505 4.15 15.86 2.03
CA TYR A 505 3.15 15.27 1.13
C TYR A 505 3.72 14.88 -0.24
N ASP A 506 4.96 15.25 -0.55
CA ASP A 506 5.49 15.19 -1.92
C ASP A 506 5.93 13.75 -2.30
N TYR A 507 6.35 12.96 -1.30
CA TYR A 507 6.78 11.57 -1.47
C TYR A 507 5.97 10.60 -0.57
N PRO A 508 4.72 10.27 -0.93
CA PRO A 508 3.88 9.30 -0.20
C PRO A 508 4.30 7.84 -0.42
N VAL A 509 5.43 7.58 -1.06
CA VAL A 509 5.99 6.24 -1.30
C VAL A 509 7.36 6.17 -0.61
N LYS A 510 7.53 5.22 0.30
CA LYS A 510 8.74 5.07 1.13
C LYS A 510 10.05 5.09 0.34
N ASP A 511 10.13 4.33 -0.76
CA ASP A 511 11.35 4.25 -1.55
C ASP A 511 11.66 5.55 -2.31
N ASP A 512 10.66 6.35 -2.66
CA ASP A 512 10.86 7.68 -3.27
C ASP A 512 11.28 8.70 -2.22
N ALA A 513 10.69 8.69 -1.03
CA ALA A 513 11.10 9.56 0.08
C ALA A 513 12.55 9.29 0.53
N LEU A 514 12.97 8.02 0.55
CA LEU A 514 14.36 7.65 0.85
C LEU A 514 15.32 8.05 -0.28
N ARG A 515 14.91 7.95 -1.55
CA ARG A 515 15.68 8.50 -2.69
C ARG A 515 15.81 10.02 -2.62
N ALA A 516 14.74 10.72 -2.26
CA ALA A 516 14.71 12.17 -2.13
C ALA A 516 15.70 12.66 -1.06
N LEU A 517 15.70 12.04 0.13
CA LEU A 517 16.68 12.34 1.19
C LEU A 517 18.13 12.16 0.72
N GLN A 518 18.44 11.05 0.04
CA GLN A 518 19.81 10.81 -0.46
C GLN A 518 20.19 11.68 -1.68
N GLY A 519 19.21 12.34 -2.32
CA GLY A 519 19.39 13.20 -3.48
C GLY A 519 19.57 14.69 -3.17
N ILE A 520 19.48 15.10 -1.91
CA ILE A 520 19.57 16.51 -1.49
C ILE A 520 20.94 17.11 -1.88
N PRO A 521 20.99 18.19 -2.68
CA PRO A 521 22.26 18.81 -3.07
C PRO A 521 22.74 19.80 -2.01
N TYR A 522 23.98 19.64 -1.57
CA TYR A 522 24.69 20.49 -0.60
C TYR A 522 24.70 21.97 -1.02
N MET A 523 24.42 22.88 -0.06
CA MET A 523 24.32 24.33 -0.30
C MET A 523 25.65 25.09 -0.10
N SER A 524 26.36 24.87 1.00
CA SER A 524 27.46 25.71 1.53
C SER A 524 27.01 27.13 1.94
N GLY A 525 27.31 27.53 3.17
CA GLY A 525 27.08 28.88 3.69
C GLY A 525 27.48 29.01 5.16
N GLY A 526 26.83 29.89 5.92
CA GLY A 526 26.88 29.91 7.39
C GLY A 526 25.78 29.08 8.03
N THR A 527 25.40 29.37 9.27
CA THR A 527 24.59 28.47 10.14
C THR A 527 23.57 29.26 10.99
N ALA A 528 22.38 29.53 10.44
CA ALA A 528 21.27 30.23 11.10
C ALA A 528 20.17 29.23 11.53
N THR A 529 20.43 28.52 12.64
CA THR A 529 19.59 27.40 13.11
C THR A 529 18.28 27.86 13.75
N GLY A 530 18.25 29.05 14.37
CA GLY A 530 17.02 29.61 14.96
C GLY A 530 15.98 29.91 13.88
N ASP A 531 16.36 30.68 12.86
CA ASP A 531 15.51 30.96 11.70
C ASP A 531 15.17 29.66 10.92
N ALA A 532 16.07 28.68 10.89
CA ALA A 532 15.80 27.36 10.32
C ALA A 532 14.69 26.60 11.09
N VAL A 533 14.69 26.63 12.42
CA VAL A 533 13.62 26.04 13.26
C VAL A 533 12.30 26.79 13.09
N ALA A 534 12.34 28.12 13.01
CA ALA A 534 11.15 28.95 12.74
C ALA A 534 10.56 28.64 11.35
N TYR A 535 11.40 28.56 10.32
CA TYR A 535 11.01 28.24 8.95
C TYR A 535 10.41 26.83 8.86
N ALA A 536 11.05 25.82 9.48
CA ALA A 536 10.53 24.45 9.49
C ALA A 536 9.16 24.36 10.17
N THR A 537 8.98 25.05 11.30
CA THR A 537 7.69 25.14 12.00
C THR A 537 6.59 25.67 11.08
N GLN A 538 6.82 26.81 10.44
CA GLN A 538 5.83 27.50 9.61
C GLN A 538 5.55 26.77 8.28
N ASN A 539 6.59 26.28 7.59
CA ASN A 539 6.48 25.81 6.21
C ASN A 539 6.44 24.28 6.09
N LEU A 540 7.05 23.53 7.00
CA LEU A 540 7.09 22.06 6.95
C LEU A 540 5.91 21.42 7.71
N PHE A 541 5.58 21.93 8.90
CA PHE A 541 4.50 21.38 9.74
C PHE A 541 3.17 22.14 9.59
N LEU A 542 3.18 23.47 9.67
CA LEU A 542 1.95 24.26 9.72
C LEU A 542 1.26 24.46 8.36
N ALA A 543 1.99 24.39 7.24
CA ALA A 543 1.48 24.65 5.88
C ALA A 543 0.18 23.89 5.52
N ARG A 544 -0.07 22.70 6.10
CA ARG A 544 -1.36 22.00 6.09
C ARG A 544 -1.67 21.23 7.40
N LYS A 545 -1.42 21.82 8.58
CA LYS A 545 -1.68 21.17 9.90
C LYS A 545 -1.17 19.70 9.97
N ALA A 546 -0.04 19.38 9.33
CA ALA A 546 0.60 18.06 9.15
C ALA A 546 -0.27 16.76 9.13
N GLY A 547 -1.57 16.84 8.79
CA GLY A 547 -2.54 15.74 8.88
C GLY A 547 -2.61 15.02 10.25
N PRO A 548 -3.09 13.76 10.27
CA PRO A 548 -3.20 12.96 11.49
C PRO A 548 -1.85 12.33 11.86
N GLY A 549 -1.01 13.04 12.61
CA GLY A 549 0.28 12.51 13.07
C GLY A 549 0.87 13.35 14.21
N ARG A 550 1.85 12.79 14.92
CA ARG A 550 2.65 13.56 15.89
C ARG A 550 3.89 14.12 15.23
N ASN A 551 4.18 15.39 15.52
CA ASN A 551 5.23 16.15 14.86
C ASN A 551 6.56 15.99 15.61
N PHE A 552 7.58 15.53 14.90
CA PHE A 552 8.95 15.42 15.40
C PHE A 552 9.90 16.14 14.46
N LEU A 553 10.74 17.03 15.00
CA LEU A 553 11.76 17.76 14.25
C LEU A 553 13.13 17.28 14.67
N ILE A 554 13.87 16.68 13.74
CA ILE A 554 15.25 16.21 13.94
C ILE A 554 16.17 17.27 13.33
N VAL A 555 16.84 18.05 14.18
CA VAL A 555 17.87 19.02 13.81
C VAL A 555 19.23 18.33 13.80
N VAL A 556 19.99 18.45 12.72
CA VAL A 556 21.37 17.94 12.61
C VAL A 556 22.30 19.08 12.21
N THR A 557 23.30 19.41 13.04
CA THR A 557 24.25 20.53 12.86
C THR A 557 25.64 20.21 13.39
N ASP A 558 26.68 20.87 12.85
CA ASP A 558 28.09 20.66 13.25
C ASP A 558 28.76 21.85 13.97
N GLY A 559 28.05 22.97 14.13
CA GLY A 559 28.61 24.23 14.59
C GLY A 559 27.71 25.04 15.53
N GLN A 560 28.18 26.23 15.90
CA GLN A 560 27.43 27.22 16.68
C GLN A 560 26.50 28.02 15.76
N SER A 561 25.31 28.38 16.26
CA SER A 561 24.37 29.22 15.53
C SER A 561 24.75 30.70 15.57
N TYR A 562 24.48 31.43 14.48
CA TYR A 562 24.65 32.90 14.43
C TYR A 562 23.46 33.69 15.01
N ASP A 563 22.40 33.00 15.45
CA ASP A 563 21.08 33.53 15.86
C ASP A 563 20.55 32.89 17.17
N ASP A 564 19.51 33.46 17.79
CA ASP A 564 18.89 32.88 18.99
C ASP A 564 18.07 31.63 18.62
N VAL A 565 18.56 30.46 19.03
CA VAL A 565 17.87 29.17 18.81
C VAL A 565 16.70 28.94 19.79
N ARG A 566 16.67 29.67 20.91
CA ARG A 566 15.79 29.41 22.06
C ARG A 566 14.35 29.85 21.83
N GLY A 567 14.14 31.06 21.30
CA GLY A 567 12.82 31.58 20.96
C GLY A 567 12.11 30.71 19.91
N PRO A 568 12.75 30.43 18.76
CA PRO A 568 12.21 29.53 17.74
C PRO A 568 11.91 28.12 18.25
N ALA A 569 12.82 27.51 19.02
CA ALA A 569 12.58 26.19 19.60
C ALA A 569 11.38 26.17 20.56
N LEU A 570 11.26 27.16 21.45
CA LEU A 570 10.12 27.27 22.36
C LEU A 570 8.79 27.54 21.64
N ALA A 571 8.82 28.25 20.51
CA ALA A 571 7.65 28.45 19.66
C ALA A 571 7.21 27.14 18.99
N ALA A 572 8.14 26.42 18.35
CA ALA A 572 7.90 25.12 17.74
C ALA A 572 7.33 24.09 18.73
N GLN A 573 7.87 24.04 19.96
CA GLN A 573 7.38 23.14 21.00
C GLN A 573 5.95 23.48 21.47
N LYS A 574 5.54 24.75 21.43
CA LYS A 574 4.14 25.17 21.71
C LYS A 574 3.16 24.74 20.62
N GLU A 575 3.60 24.65 19.37
CA GLU A 575 2.85 24.07 18.25
C GLU A 575 2.83 22.51 18.26
N GLY A 576 3.26 21.89 19.37
CA GLY A 576 3.23 20.44 19.56
C GLY A 576 4.32 19.68 18.80
N ILE A 577 5.39 20.35 18.37
CA ILE A 577 6.54 19.74 17.70
C ILE A 577 7.56 19.30 18.75
N THR A 578 7.83 17.99 18.83
CA THR A 578 8.89 17.44 19.69
C THR A 578 10.24 17.56 18.98
N ILE A 579 11.20 18.29 19.58
CA ILE A 579 12.50 18.58 18.95
C ILE A 579 13.57 17.61 19.46
N TYR A 580 14.27 17.01 18.51
CA TYR A 580 15.47 16.21 18.69
C TYR A 580 16.67 16.94 18.07
N SER A 581 17.76 17.04 18.81
CA SER A 581 18.94 17.82 18.40
C SER A 581 20.18 16.93 18.35
N VAL A 582 20.77 16.77 17.17
CA VAL A 582 21.91 15.89 16.90
C VAL A 582 23.12 16.75 16.50
N GLY A 583 24.00 16.98 17.45
CA GLY A 583 25.26 17.71 17.23
C GLY A 583 26.38 16.82 16.71
N VAL A 584 27.22 17.40 15.86
CA VAL A 584 28.46 16.79 15.38
C VAL A 584 29.65 17.72 15.61
N ALA A 585 30.85 17.16 15.69
CA ALA A 585 32.14 17.86 15.70
C ALA A 585 32.28 18.95 16.78
N TRP A 586 31.87 20.19 16.47
CA TRP A 586 32.05 21.37 17.32
C TRP A 586 30.72 22.01 17.77
N ALA A 587 29.57 21.41 17.43
CA ALA A 587 28.24 21.88 17.82
C ALA A 587 28.13 22.06 19.35
N PRO A 588 27.79 23.27 19.87
CA PRO A 588 27.73 23.53 21.30
C PRO A 588 26.64 22.71 22.00
N MET A 589 27.01 22.00 23.08
CA MET A 589 26.07 21.17 23.84
C MET A 589 24.90 21.98 24.40
N ASP A 590 25.18 23.20 24.86
CA ASP A 590 24.19 24.12 25.45
C ASP A 590 23.16 24.59 24.42
N ASP A 591 23.56 24.83 23.16
CA ASP A 591 22.64 25.18 22.06
C ASP A 591 21.73 23.99 21.71
N LEU A 592 22.32 22.78 21.61
CA LEU A 592 21.61 21.54 21.33
C LEU A 592 20.61 21.17 22.45
N GLN A 593 20.99 21.37 23.71
CA GLN A 593 20.08 21.22 24.85
C GLN A 593 19.03 22.32 24.88
N THR A 594 19.37 23.56 24.50
CA THR A 594 18.40 24.67 24.42
C THR A 594 17.32 24.39 23.39
N MET A 595 17.67 23.89 22.20
CA MET A 595 16.73 23.52 21.14
C MET A 595 15.85 22.31 21.45
N ALA A 596 16.42 21.27 22.07
CA ALA A 596 15.76 20.00 22.31
C ALA A 596 14.47 20.11 23.16
N SER A 597 13.55 19.15 23.00
CA SER A 597 12.40 18.96 23.89
C SER A 597 12.79 18.29 25.21
N GLU A 598 11.89 18.35 26.20
CA GLU A 598 12.09 17.66 27.48
C GLU A 598 11.72 16.17 27.41
N PRO A 599 12.45 15.27 28.11
CA PRO A 599 13.63 15.56 28.91
C PRO A 599 14.90 15.67 28.05
N LYS A 600 15.66 16.76 28.23
CA LYS A 600 16.83 17.14 27.40
C LYS A 600 17.81 15.99 27.14
N ASP A 601 18.21 15.28 28.19
CA ASP A 601 19.21 14.19 28.16
C ASP A 601 18.87 13.00 27.24
N SER A 602 17.61 12.91 26.79
CA SER A 602 17.17 11.90 25.81
C SER A 602 16.81 12.45 24.43
N HIS A 603 16.76 13.78 24.29
CA HIS A 603 16.48 14.48 23.03
C HIS A 603 17.74 15.07 22.38
N THR A 604 18.79 15.31 23.17
CA THR A 604 20.09 15.77 22.69
C THR A 604 21.06 14.60 22.47
N PHE A 605 21.65 14.54 21.27
CA PHE A 605 22.70 13.60 20.89
C PHE A 605 23.94 14.36 20.41
N PHE A 606 25.15 13.88 20.72
CA PHE A 606 26.40 14.54 20.32
C PHE A 606 27.50 13.54 19.96
N THR A 607 28.15 13.72 18.81
CA THR A 607 29.33 12.93 18.37
C THR A 607 30.48 13.83 17.91
N ARG A 608 31.72 13.48 18.24
CA ARG A 608 32.91 14.24 17.78
C ARG A 608 33.23 14.03 16.30
N GLU A 609 32.68 12.99 15.67
CA GLU A 609 32.90 12.66 14.26
C GLU A 609 31.57 12.31 13.57
N PHE A 610 31.42 12.71 12.30
CA PHE A 610 30.26 12.38 11.46
C PHE A 610 30.08 10.87 11.24
N THR A 611 31.18 10.10 11.28
CA THR A 611 31.20 8.63 11.30
C THR A 611 30.37 8.04 12.44
N GLY A 612 30.34 8.73 13.59
CA GLY A 612 29.60 8.32 14.78
C GLY A 612 28.09 8.52 14.70
N LEU A 613 27.56 9.31 13.76
CA LEU A 613 26.11 9.59 13.63
C LEU A 613 25.26 8.32 13.60
N GLN A 614 25.73 7.28 12.91
CA GLN A 614 25.01 6.01 12.74
C GLN A 614 24.69 5.30 14.07
N GLN A 615 25.45 5.56 15.14
CA GLN A 615 25.18 4.98 16.46
C GLN A 615 23.87 5.52 17.08
N PHE A 616 23.42 6.72 16.68
CA PHE A 616 22.21 7.35 17.19
C PHE A 616 20.93 6.88 16.51
N GLN A 617 21.02 6.14 15.38
CA GLN A 617 19.83 5.68 14.64
C GLN A 617 18.85 4.92 15.54
N GLN A 618 19.34 3.94 16.32
CA GLN A 618 18.49 3.13 17.20
C GLN A 618 18.02 3.88 18.47
N PRO A 619 18.87 4.64 19.19
CA PRO A 619 18.43 5.53 20.27
C PRO A 619 17.34 6.53 19.84
N LEU A 620 17.55 7.25 18.72
CA LEU A 620 16.63 8.29 18.23
C LEU A 620 15.27 7.71 17.83
N VAL A 621 15.24 6.60 17.08
CA VAL A 621 13.99 5.90 16.72
C VAL A 621 13.24 5.42 17.98
N ARG A 622 13.95 4.93 19.00
CA ARG A 622 13.34 4.52 20.28
C ARG A 622 12.80 5.70 21.08
N GLY A 623 13.51 6.84 21.09
CA GLY A 623 13.07 8.09 21.72
C GLY A 623 11.75 8.56 21.10
N ILE A 624 11.73 8.79 19.78
CA ILE A 624 10.53 9.17 19.02
C ILE A 624 9.36 8.22 19.32
N CYS A 625 9.62 6.91 19.39
CA CYS A 625 8.60 5.92 19.74
C CYS A 625 8.12 5.97 21.19
N ARG A 626 9.01 6.20 22.17
CA ARG A 626 8.65 6.43 23.58
C ARG A 626 7.75 7.65 23.69
N ASP A 627 8.20 8.79 23.21
CA ASP A 627 7.49 10.06 23.39
C ASP A 627 6.13 10.00 22.70
N PHE A 628 6.07 9.37 21.51
CA PHE A 628 4.83 9.08 20.81
C PHE A 628 3.82 8.35 21.72
N THR A 629 4.26 7.35 22.49
CA THR A 629 3.38 6.64 23.43
C THR A 629 3.06 7.43 24.71
N GLU A 630 3.97 8.25 25.23
CA GLU A 630 3.83 8.90 26.55
C GLU A 630 2.86 10.10 26.58
N ALA A 631 2.40 10.59 25.42
CA ALA A 631 1.34 11.59 25.32
C ALA A 631 0.15 11.14 24.45
N ASN A 632 -0.29 9.88 24.62
CA ASN A 632 -1.65 9.40 24.32
C ASN A 632 -2.26 8.75 25.58
#